data_AF-A0A851LXX6-F1
#
_entry.id   AF-A0A851LXX6-F1
#
_cell.length_a   1.000
_cell.length_b   1.000
_cell.length_c   1.000
_cell.angle_alpha   90.00
_cell.angle_beta   90.00
_cell.angle_gamma   90.00
#
_symmetry.space_group_name_H-M   'P 1'
#
loop_
_entity.id
_entity.type
_entity.pdbx_description
1 polymer ?
#
loop_
_entity_poly.entity_id
_entity_poly.type
_entity_poly.pdbx_seq_one_letter_code
_entity_poly.pdbx_strand_id
1 'polypeptide(L)'
;SYSRNHTYNTYIGKGYIIPGMDQGLQGVCVGERRRVVVPPHLAYGENGAGSKIPGSAVLIFDVHIIDFHNPADPVEIETVFRPEGCNATTRDRDFVRYHYNCSLLDGTRLFSSHDYEKPQEVTLGASKVIEGLNSGLLNMCVGERRVLIVPPHLGHGESGARGVPGSAVLRFEVELISMEEGVPEGYLFIWHGDPPANLYEQMDLNQDGEIPAEEFSTFIKSQVAEGKGRLMPSSDPEKVIADMFRNQDRNQDGKITSEELKLKSDEDQEKIHEEL
;
A
#
# COMPACT_ATOMS: atom_id res chain seq x y z
N SER A 1 11.06 -23.83 11.90
CA SER A 1 11.38 -24.86 12.90
C SER A 1 10.12 -25.42 13.56
N TYR A 2 9.80 -26.70 13.30
CA TYR A 2 8.58 -27.36 13.81
C TYR A 2 8.38 -27.25 15.33
N SER A 3 9.46 -27.39 16.11
CA SER A 3 9.40 -27.32 17.59
C SER A 3 9.17 -25.93 18.16
N ARG A 4 9.08 -24.88 17.33
CA ARG A 4 8.80 -23.51 17.73
C ARG A 4 7.58 -22.88 17.05
N ASN A 5 6.87 -23.65 16.21
CA ASN A 5 5.70 -23.21 15.44
C ASN A 5 5.88 -21.90 14.61
N HIS A 6 7.09 -21.66 14.09
CA HIS A 6 7.40 -20.64 13.10
C HIS A 6 8.44 -21.19 12.10
N THR A 7 8.75 -20.44 11.04
CA THR A 7 9.84 -20.71 10.08
C THR A 7 11.22 -20.67 10.75
N TYR A 8 12.32 -20.68 9.99
CA TYR A 8 13.64 -20.28 10.49
C TYR A 8 14.28 -19.44 9.40
N ASN A 9 14.24 -18.12 9.60
CA ASN A 9 14.59 -17.14 8.59
C ASN A 9 16.09 -16.85 8.68
N THR A 10 16.78 -16.83 7.54
CA THR A 10 18.22 -16.58 7.48
C THR A 10 18.63 -16.15 6.07
N TYR A 11 19.78 -15.50 5.95
CA TYR A 11 20.34 -15.07 4.67
C TYR A 11 21.42 -16.04 4.21
N ILE A 12 21.15 -16.74 3.10
CA ILE A 12 22.08 -17.73 2.52
C ILE A 12 23.33 -17.02 2.00
N GLY A 13 24.51 -17.60 2.27
CA GLY A 13 25.80 -17.08 1.82
C GLY A 13 26.30 -15.86 2.62
N LYS A 14 25.66 -15.53 3.74
CA LYS A 14 26.13 -14.49 4.69
C LYS A 14 26.90 -15.07 5.89
N GLY A 15 27.01 -16.39 6.01
CA GLY A 15 27.66 -17.04 7.16
C GLY A 15 26.85 -16.96 8.46
N TYR A 16 25.54 -16.68 8.38
CA TYR A 16 24.63 -16.65 9.54
C TYR A 16 24.23 -18.06 10.02
N ILE A 17 24.52 -19.08 9.22
CA ILE A 17 24.38 -20.50 9.52
C ILE A 17 25.68 -21.24 9.24
N ILE A 18 25.79 -22.49 9.69
CA ILE A 18 26.98 -23.32 9.45
C ILE A 18 27.26 -23.50 7.94
N PRO A 19 28.53 -23.50 7.48
CA PRO A 19 28.86 -23.46 6.05
C PRO A 19 28.20 -24.54 5.19
N GLY A 20 28.00 -25.75 5.72
CA GLY A 20 27.37 -26.84 4.95
C GLY A 20 25.85 -26.69 4.78
N MET A 21 25.19 -25.89 5.63
CA MET A 21 23.81 -25.47 5.39
C MET A 21 23.78 -24.29 4.42
N ASP A 22 24.71 -23.34 4.53
CA ASP A 22 24.86 -22.20 3.61
C ASP A 22 25.17 -22.66 2.16
N GLN A 23 25.82 -23.83 2.01
CA GLN A 23 25.98 -24.54 0.74
C GLN A 23 24.76 -25.41 0.39
N GLY A 24 24.26 -26.21 1.33
CA GLY A 24 23.19 -27.18 1.10
C GLY A 24 21.83 -26.57 0.71
N LEU A 25 21.60 -25.30 1.05
CA LEU A 25 20.41 -24.54 0.68
C LEU A 25 20.54 -23.78 -0.66
N GLN A 26 21.68 -23.87 -1.36
CA GLN A 26 21.81 -23.24 -2.68
C GLN A 26 21.03 -24.02 -3.73
N GLY A 27 20.40 -23.31 -4.67
CA GLY A 27 19.57 -23.91 -5.72
C GLY A 27 18.41 -24.74 -5.17
N VAL A 28 17.74 -24.26 -4.13
CA VAL A 28 16.45 -24.83 -3.67
C VAL A 28 15.28 -24.26 -4.46
N CYS A 29 14.20 -25.04 -4.56
CA CYS A 29 12.89 -24.55 -4.99
C CYS A 29 11.97 -24.26 -3.79
N VAL A 30 11.01 -23.35 -3.98
CA VAL A 30 9.89 -23.16 -3.03
C VAL A 30 9.09 -24.48 -2.92
N GLY A 31 8.70 -24.87 -1.71
CA GLY A 31 8.05 -26.15 -1.42
C GLY A 31 8.98 -27.36 -1.37
N GLU A 32 10.28 -27.22 -1.67
CA GLU A 32 11.20 -28.35 -1.69
C GLU A 32 11.42 -28.94 -0.29
N ARG A 33 11.52 -30.27 -0.20
CA ARG A 33 12.02 -31.00 0.98
C ARG A 33 13.40 -31.57 0.70
N ARG A 34 14.41 -31.05 1.38
CA ARG A 34 15.83 -31.40 1.18
C ARG A 34 16.43 -31.96 2.46
N ARG A 35 17.07 -33.13 2.37
CA ARG A 35 17.92 -33.69 3.42
C ARG A 35 19.36 -33.21 3.20
N VAL A 36 19.87 -32.39 4.11
CA VAL A 36 21.26 -31.91 4.09
C VAL A 36 22.07 -32.70 5.11
N VAL A 37 23.13 -33.39 4.67
CA VAL A 37 24.08 -34.11 5.53
C VAL A 37 25.37 -33.29 5.60
N VAL A 38 25.69 -32.76 6.77
CA VAL A 38 26.80 -31.82 6.96
C VAL A 38 27.95 -32.50 7.71
N PRO A 39 29.14 -32.67 7.08
CA PRO A 39 30.32 -33.20 7.76
C PRO A 39 30.88 -32.19 8.78
N PRO A 40 31.68 -32.62 9.78
CA PRO A 40 32.01 -31.77 10.93
C PRO A 40 32.75 -30.47 10.56
N HIS A 41 33.63 -30.52 9.55
CA HIS A 41 34.38 -29.37 9.05
C HIS A 41 33.51 -28.32 8.32
N LEU A 42 32.24 -28.63 8.03
CA LEU A 42 31.23 -27.69 7.54
C LEU A 42 30.13 -27.40 8.60
N ALA A 43 30.30 -27.90 9.82
CA ALA A 43 29.42 -27.72 10.97
C ALA A 43 30.15 -27.05 12.14
N TYR A 44 30.46 -27.80 13.21
CA TYR A 44 31.06 -27.30 14.46
C TYR A 44 32.45 -27.90 14.76
N GLY A 45 33.07 -28.56 13.78
CA GLY A 45 34.44 -29.09 13.85
C GLY A 45 34.65 -30.14 14.94
N GLU A 46 35.91 -30.28 15.35
CA GLU A 46 36.34 -31.24 16.38
C GLU A 46 35.89 -30.88 17.80
N ASN A 47 35.53 -29.61 18.04
CA ASN A 47 35.12 -29.11 19.35
C ASN A 47 33.61 -29.30 19.63
N GLY A 48 32.78 -29.38 18.59
CA GLY A 48 31.32 -29.45 18.75
C GLY A 48 30.70 -28.13 19.21
N ALA A 49 29.49 -28.18 19.76
CA ALA A 49 28.78 -26.98 20.25
C ALA A 49 27.88 -27.25 21.47
N GLY A 50 28.20 -26.55 22.56
CA GLY A 50 27.49 -26.65 23.83
C GLY A 50 27.48 -28.07 24.40
N SER A 51 26.40 -28.43 25.10
CA SER A 51 26.20 -29.78 25.66
C SER A 51 25.43 -30.74 24.74
N LYS A 52 25.06 -30.31 23.52
CA LYS A 52 24.16 -31.06 22.63
C LYS A 52 24.79 -31.57 21.34
N ILE A 53 25.88 -30.96 20.88
CA ILE A 53 26.56 -31.36 19.64
C ILE A 53 27.98 -31.78 20.02
N PRO A 54 28.30 -33.09 20.00
CA PRO A 54 29.65 -33.58 20.27
C PRO A 54 30.68 -33.09 19.25
N GLY A 55 31.95 -33.16 19.64
CA GLY A 55 33.07 -33.00 18.72
C GLY A 55 33.03 -34.00 17.57
N SER A 56 33.38 -33.55 16.36
CA SER A 56 33.39 -34.35 15.14
C SER A 56 32.04 -35.00 14.76
N ALA A 57 30.92 -34.45 15.23
CA ALA A 57 29.59 -34.92 14.87
C ALA A 57 29.20 -34.54 13.42
N VAL A 58 28.76 -35.54 12.64
CA VAL A 58 28.02 -35.32 11.39
C VAL A 58 26.60 -34.91 11.74
N LEU A 59 26.09 -33.83 11.12
CA LEU A 59 24.73 -33.37 11.31
C LEU A 59 23.84 -33.76 10.13
N ILE A 60 22.57 -34.02 10.39
CA ILE A 60 21.56 -34.30 9.37
C ILE A 60 20.38 -33.36 9.61
N PHE A 61 20.01 -32.59 8.60
CA PHE A 61 18.88 -31.66 8.63
C PHE A 61 17.87 -32.04 7.56
N ASP A 62 16.64 -32.34 7.97
CA ASP A 62 15.50 -32.40 7.05
C ASP A 62 14.84 -31.02 6.98
N VAL A 63 14.99 -30.36 5.84
CA VAL A 63 14.53 -28.99 5.58
C VAL A 63 13.28 -29.02 4.71
N HIS A 64 12.35 -28.11 4.96
CA HIS A 64 11.22 -27.79 4.08
C HIS A 64 11.28 -26.29 3.77
N ILE A 65 11.36 -25.93 2.50
CA ILE A 65 11.46 -24.55 2.03
C ILE A 65 10.03 -24.00 1.88
N ILE A 66 9.67 -23.01 2.69
CA ILE A 66 8.32 -22.40 2.67
C ILE A 66 8.28 -21.27 1.62
N ASP A 67 9.28 -20.41 1.65
CA ASP A 67 9.52 -19.31 0.71
C ASP A 67 11.02 -18.94 0.72
N PHE A 68 11.40 -18.02 -0.17
CA PHE A 68 12.63 -17.23 -0.11
C PHE A 68 12.45 -15.95 -0.92
N HIS A 69 13.31 -14.96 -0.70
CA HIS A 69 13.37 -13.71 -1.46
C HIS A 69 14.77 -13.10 -1.34
N ASN A 70 15.09 -12.16 -2.22
CA ASN A 70 16.22 -11.24 -2.12
C ASN A 70 15.70 -9.85 -1.67
N PRO A 71 16.39 -9.13 -0.77
CA PRO A 71 16.06 -7.73 -0.43
C PRO A 71 16.15 -6.71 -1.59
N ALA A 72 16.43 -7.17 -2.81
CA ALA A 72 16.43 -6.37 -4.03
C ALA A 72 15.41 -6.87 -5.08
N ASP A 73 14.59 -7.88 -4.76
CA ASP A 73 13.51 -8.32 -5.65
C ASP A 73 12.37 -7.29 -5.64
N PRO A 74 11.82 -6.90 -6.81
CA PRO A 74 10.61 -6.08 -6.88
C PRO A 74 9.36 -6.91 -6.52
N VAL A 75 8.19 -6.29 -6.60
CA VAL A 75 6.93 -7.04 -6.72
C VAL A 75 6.92 -7.79 -8.05
N GLU A 76 6.69 -9.09 -8.05
CA GLU A 76 6.39 -9.82 -9.28
C GLU A 76 4.91 -9.60 -9.63
N ILE A 77 4.62 -9.22 -10.88
CA ILE A 77 3.27 -8.86 -11.33
C ILE A 77 2.88 -9.72 -12.53
N GLU A 78 1.98 -10.68 -12.33
CA GLU A 78 1.35 -11.48 -13.39
C GLU A 78 -0.04 -10.92 -13.69
N THR A 79 -0.31 -10.55 -14.94
CA THR A 79 -1.66 -10.13 -15.37
C THR A 79 -2.44 -11.35 -15.88
N VAL A 80 -3.29 -11.90 -15.01
CA VAL A 80 -4.08 -13.13 -15.29
C VAL A 80 -5.24 -12.85 -16.25
N PHE A 81 -5.83 -11.65 -16.19
CA PHE A 81 -6.88 -11.23 -17.11
C PHE A 81 -6.87 -9.71 -17.26
N ARG A 82 -6.95 -9.20 -18.50
CA ARG A 82 -7.11 -7.78 -18.80
C ARG A 82 -8.30 -7.60 -19.74
N PRO A 83 -9.27 -6.72 -19.43
CA PRO A 83 -10.47 -6.54 -20.24
C PRO A 83 -10.17 -5.81 -21.56
N GLU A 84 -10.97 -6.10 -22.57
CA GLU A 84 -11.00 -5.36 -23.83
C GLU A 84 -11.50 -3.92 -23.60
N GLY A 85 -10.98 -2.94 -24.33
CA GLY A 85 -11.39 -1.53 -24.20
C GLY A 85 -10.77 -0.77 -23.01
N CYS A 86 -9.63 -1.21 -22.49
CA CYS A 86 -8.88 -0.49 -21.45
C CYS A 86 -8.27 0.83 -21.97
N ASN A 87 -9.10 1.88 -21.96
CA ASN A 87 -8.73 3.23 -22.42
C ASN A 87 -8.10 4.10 -21.33
N ALA A 88 -8.24 3.70 -20.06
CA ALA A 88 -7.66 4.36 -18.89
C ALA A 88 -7.15 3.32 -17.90
N THR A 89 -6.13 3.68 -17.13
CA THR A 89 -5.49 2.84 -16.12
C THR A 89 -5.16 3.67 -14.89
N THR A 90 -5.13 3.03 -13.72
CA THR A 90 -4.75 3.63 -12.43
C THR A 90 -3.39 4.33 -12.45
N ARG A 91 -3.31 5.45 -11.75
CA ARG A 91 -2.15 6.33 -11.58
C ARG A 91 -1.89 6.59 -10.10
N ASP A 92 -0.84 7.36 -9.80
CA ASP A 92 -0.64 7.88 -8.44
C ASP A 92 -1.82 8.78 -8.02
N ARG A 93 -2.16 8.77 -6.72
CA ARG A 93 -3.30 9.47 -6.09
C ARG A 93 -4.71 9.03 -6.51
N ASP A 94 -4.87 8.16 -7.51
CA ASP A 94 -6.20 7.60 -7.84
C ASP A 94 -6.80 6.87 -6.63
N PHE A 95 -8.10 7.05 -6.43
CA PHE A 95 -8.87 6.31 -5.45
C PHE A 95 -9.42 5.05 -6.10
N VAL A 96 -8.99 3.89 -5.59
CA VAL A 96 -9.32 2.59 -6.19
C VAL A 96 -10.09 1.72 -5.20
N ARG A 97 -11.03 0.95 -5.74
CA ARG A 97 -11.73 -0.12 -5.02
C ARG A 97 -11.38 -1.45 -5.67
N TYR A 98 -10.85 -2.38 -4.90
CA TYR A 98 -10.38 -3.67 -5.41
C TYR A 98 -10.80 -4.83 -4.50
N HIS A 99 -11.12 -5.98 -5.08
CA HIS A 99 -11.19 -7.23 -4.34
C HIS A 99 -9.80 -7.86 -4.28
N TYR A 100 -9.52 -8.58 -3.20
CA TYR A 100 -8.29 -9.35 -3.04
C TYR A 100 -8.49 -10.64 -2.25
N ASN A 101 -7.65 -11.63 -2.53
CA ASN A 101 -7.33 -12.77 -1.67
C ASN A 101 -5.82 -12.76 -1.38
N CYS A 102 -5.41 -13.02 -0.15
CA CYS A 102 -4.02 -13.06 0.29
C CYS A 102 -3.66 -14.44 0.87
N SER A 103 -2.56 -15.03 0.41
CA SER A 103 -2.01 -16.29 0.92
C SER A 103 -0.48 -16.23 1.06
N LEU A 104 0.08 -17.19 1.78
CA LEU A 104 1.50 -17.57 1.63
C LEU A 104 1.72 -18.33 0.31
N LEU A 105 2.99 -18.48 -0.09
CA LEU A 105 3.37 -19.27 -1.28
C LEU A 105 3.00 -20.76 -1.20
N ASP A 106 2.85 -21.31 0.01
CA ASP A 106 2.40 -22.70 0.23
C ASP A 106 0.87 -22.89 0.10
N GLY A 107 0.13 -21.82 -0.21
CA GLY A 107 -1.32 -21.82 -0.34
C GLY A 107 -2.08 -21.55 0.97
N THR A 108 -1.39 -21.33 2.11
CA THR A 108 -2.03 -20.95 3.37
C THR A 108 -2.73 -19.60 3.23
N ARG A 109 -4.06 -19.59 3.17
CA ARG A 109 -4.91 -18.38 3.15
C ARG A 109 -4.69 -17.56 4.41
N LEU A 110 -4.51 -16.25 4.24
CA LEU A 110 -4.42 -15.28 5.33
C LEU A 110 -5.70 -14.46 5.43
N PHE A 111 -6.02 -13.65 4.41
CA PHE A 111 -7.11 -12.68 4.41
C PHE A 111 -7.79 -12.59 3.04
N SER A 112 -9.04 -12.13 3.01
CA SER A 112 -9.73 -11.70 1.79
C SER A 112 -10.54 -10.44 2.04
N SER A 113 -10.68 -9.59 1.03
CA SER A 113 -11.70 -8.53 1.02
C SER A 113 -13.12 -9.06 1.27
N HIS A 114 -13.41 -10.30 0.86
CA HIS A 114 -14.71 -10.94 1.07
C HIS A 114 -14.97 -11.31 2.54
N ASP A 115 -13.94 -11.32 3.41
CA ASP A 115 -14.11 -11.47 4.87
C ASP A 115 -14.78 -10.23 5.51
N TYR A 116 -14.94 -9.14 4.74
CA TYR A 116 -15.50 -7.85 5.17
C TYR A 116 -16.69 -7.40 4.30
N GLU A 117 -17.23 -8.30 3.46
CA GLU A 117 -18.39 -8.10 2.57
C GLU A 117 -18.30 -6.93 1.55
N LYS A 118 -17.18 -6.20 1.47
CA LYS A 118 -16.97 -5.08 0.53
C LYS A 118 -15.56 -5.07 -0.09
N PRO A 119 -15.36 -4.41 -1.24
CA PRO A 119 -14.02 -4.15 -1.78
C PRO A 119 -13.14 -3.38 -0.78
N GLN A 120 -11.82 -3.59 -0.89
CA GLN A 120 -10.84 -2.73 -0.22
C GLN A 120 -10.76 -1.39 -0.97
N GLU A 121 -10.82 -0.31 -0.21
CA GLU A 121 -10.73 1.05 -0.74
C GLU A 121 -9.37 1.65 -0.36
N VAL A 122 -8.69 2.33 -1.30
CA VAL A 122 -7.38 2.98 -1.05
C VAL A 122 -7.14 4.13 -2.03
N THR A 123 -6.47 5.19 -1.56
CA THR A 123 -5.84 6.20 -2.43
C THR A 123 -4.41 5.75 -2.73
N LEU A 124 -4.07 5.50 -4.00
CA LEU A 124 -2.71 5.12 -4.38
C LEU A 124 -1.72 6.25 -4.05
N GLY A 125 -0.49 5.89 -3.70
CA GLY A 125 0.56 6.82 -3.22
C GLY A 125 0.41 7.31 -1.77
N ALA A 126 -0.78 7.23 -1.17
CA ALA A 126 -1.05 7.82 0.14
C ALA A 126 -0.57 7.00 1.35
N SER A 127 0.32 6.02 1.15
CA SER A 127 0.92 5.16 2.20
C SER A 127 -0.07 4.46 3.16
N LYS A 128 -1.32 4.22 2.73
CA LYS A 128 -2.38 3.56 3.51
C LYS A 128 -2.41 2.03 3.39
N VAL A 129 -1.59 1.46 2.51
CA VAL A 129 -1.41 0.01 2.30
C VAL A 129 0.08 -0.31 2.18
N ILE A 130 0.43 -1.61 2.25
CA ILE A 130 1.81 -2.05 2.01
C ILE A 130 2.29 -1.66 0.61
N GLU A 131 3.56 -1.28 0.49
CA GLU A 131 4.16 -0.71 -0.72
C GLU A 131 4.01 -1.64 -1.94
N GLY A 132 4.10 -2.95 -1.73
CA GLY A 132 3.95 -3.93 -2.80
C GLY A 132 2.54 -4.00 -3.41
N LEU A 133 1.49 -3.74 -2.60
CA LEU A 133 0.13 -3.59 -3.14
C LEU A 133 -0.02 -2.25 -3.86
N ASN A 134 0.55 -1.17 -3.33
CA ASN A 134 0.50 0.14 -3.96
C ASN A 134 1.12 0.09 -5.38
N SER A 135 2.31 -0.49 -5.50
CA SER A 135 3.01 -0.69 -6.77
C SER A 135 2.29 -1.69 -7.69
N GLY A 136 1.76 -2.79 -7.13
CA GLY A 136 1.05 -3.82 -7.89
C GLY A 136 -0.30 -3.40 -8.48
N LEU A 137 -0.93 -2.34 -7.92
CA LEU A 137 -2.22 -1.80 -8.36
C LEU A 137 -2.09 -0.63 -9.37
N LEU A 138 -0.88 -0.13 -9.67
CA LEU A 138 -0.65 0.91 -10.68
C LEU A 138 -0.76 0.38 -12.11
N ASN A 139 -1.11 1.25 -13.07
CA ASN A 139 -1.24 0.94 -14.50
C ASN A 139 -2.24 -0.21 -14.79
N MET A 140 -3.29 -0.31 -13.98
CA MET A 140 -4.28 -1.40 -13.98
C MET A 140 -5.63 -0.90 -14.52
N CYS A 141 -6.30 -1.71 -15.34
CA CYS A 141 -7.63 -1.40 -15.88
C CYS A 141 -8.73 -1.81 -14.89
N VAL A 142 -9.86 -1.08 -14.86
CA VAL A 142 -11.07 -1.58 -14.19
C VAL A 142 -11.53 -2.88 -14.86
N GLY A 143 -11.73 -3.93 -14.06
CA GLY A 143 -11.97 -5.31 -14.51
C GLY A 143 -10.70 -6.15 -14.76
N GLU A 144 -9.50 -5.59 -14.62
CA GLU A 144 -8.24 -6.35 -14.68
C GLU A 144 -8.06 -7.21 -13.42
N ARG A 145 -7.41 -8.37 -13.58
CA ARG A 145 -7.04 -9.28 -12.49
C ARG A 145 -5.57 -9.63 -12.55
N ARG A 146 -4.89 -9.57 -11.41
CA ARG A 146 -3.45 -9.84 -11.27
C ARG A 146 -3.16 -10.83 -10.14
N VAL A 147 -2.07 -11.56 -10.29
CA VAL A 147 -1.35 -12.16 -9.17
C VAL A 147 -0.13 -11.28 -8.88
N LEU A 148 0.06 -10.93 -7.61
CA LEU A 148 1.16 -10.13 -7.10
C LEU A 148 1.95 -10.97 -6.11
N ILE A 149 3.26 -11.14 -6.32
CA ILE A 149 4.17 -11.71 -5.33
C ILE A 149 4.92 -10.55 -4.66
N VAL A 150 4.59 -10.29 -3.40
CA VAL A 150 5.13 -9.18 -2.62
C VAL A 150 6.21 -9.71 -1.66
N PRO A 151 7.49 -9.37 -1.87
CA PRO A 151 8.56 -9.72 -0.94
C PRO A 151 8.40 -8.95 0.39
N PRO A 152 8.95 -9.44 1.51
CA PRO A 152 8.58 -8.94 2.83
C PRO A 152 8.97 -7.48 3.06
N HIS A 153 10.05 -7.02 2.43
CA HIS A 153 10.51 -5.63 2.54
C HIS A 153 9.55 -4.62 1.89
N LEU A 154 8.68 -5.05 0.97
CA LEU A 154 7.55 -4.28 0.41
C LEU A 154 6.19 -4.68 1.06
N GLY A 155 6.24 -5.50 2.12
CA GLY A 155 5.10 -6.08 2.83
C GLY A 155 5.10 -5.74 4.31
N HIS A 156 5.31 -6.75 5.17
CA HIS A 156 5.32 -6.61 6.63
C HIS A 156 6.70 -6.85 7.30
N GLY A 157 7.76 -6.89 6.51
CA GLY A 157 9.15 -6.97 6.97
C GLY A 157 9.51 -8.26 7.73
N GLU A 158 10.65 -8.23 8.42
CA GLU A 158 11.10 -9.34 9.28
C GLU A 158 10.22 -9.54 10.52
N SER A 159 9.53 -8.50 10.98
CA SER A 159 8.62 -8.55 12.14
C SER A 159 7.28 -9.23 11.83
N GLY A 160 6.81 -9.17 10.59
CA GLY A 160 5.47 -9.61 10.22
C GLY A 160 4.37 -8.70 10.77
N ALA A 161 3.15 -9.22 10.83
CA ALA A 161 1.97 -8.50 11.32
C ALA A 161 0.99 -9.45 12.03
N ARG A 162 -0.13 -8.92 12.55
CA ARG A 162 -1.17 -9.76 13.17
C ARG A 162 -1.74 -10.73 12.14
N GLY A 163 -1.36 -12.01 12.23
CA GLY A 163 -1.77 -13.07 11.29
C GLY A 163 -0.82 -13.25 10.10
N VAL A 164 0.26 -12.47 9.99
CA VAL A 164 1.29 -12.62 8.94
C VAL A 164 2.63 -12.97 9.58
N PRO A 165 3.28 -14.10 9.23
CA PRO A 165 4.58 -14.45 9.76
C PRO A 165 5.68 -13.43 9.38
N GLY A 166 6.69 -13.32 10.23
CA GLY A 166 7.89 -12.52 9.93
C GLY A 166 8.65 -13.06 8.72
N SER A 167 9.12 -12.14 7.86
CA SER A 167 9.78 -12.40 6.57
C SER A 167 8.95 -13.22 5.56
N ALA A 168 7.62 -13.31 5.72
CA ALA A 168 6.76 -14.05 4.79
C ALA A 168 6.62 -13.36 3.42
N VAL A 169 6.83 -14.11 2.35
CA VAL A 169 6.48 -13.68 0.98
C VAL A 169 4.96 -13.83 0.79
N LEU A 170 4.30 -12.77 0.36
CA LEU A 170 2.84 -12.71 0.23
C LEU A 170 2.41 -12.85 -1.23
N ARG A 171 1.48 -13.75 -1.50
CA ARG A 171 0.78 -13.86 -2.78
C ARG A 171 -0.58 -13.22 -2.66
N PHE A 172 -0.83 -12.17 -3.44
CA PHE A 172 -2.15 -11.58 -3.59
C PHE A 172 -2.75 -11.91 -4.96
N GLU A 173 -3.98 -12.41 -4.99
CA GLU A 173 -4.85 -12.30 -6.15
C GLU A 173 -5.64 -11.00 -5.98
N VAL A 174 -5.66 -10.13 -6.99
CA VAL A 174 -6.39 -8.84 -6.95
C VAL A 174 -7.26 -8.64 -8.18
N GLU A 175 -8.41 -7.99 -8.00
CA GLU A 175 -9.34 -7.58 -9.05
C GLU A 175 -9.74 -6.11 -8.86
N LEU A 176 -9.49 -5.25 -9.84
CA LEU A 176 -9.82 -3.83 -9.75
C LEU A 176 -11.29 -3.59 -10.12
N ILE A 177 -12.10 -3.14 -9.18
CA ILE A 177 -13.57 -3.01 -9.31
C ILE A 177 -13.99 -1.61 -9.77
N SER A 178 -13.31 -0.56 -9.29
CA SER A 178 -13.52 0.82 -9.75
C SER A 178 -12.29 1.68 -9.48
N MET A 179 -12.09 2.74 -10.27
CA MET A 179 -11.14 3.81 -9.98
C MET A 179 -11.78 5.18 -10.20
N GLU A 180 -11.41 6.15 -9.38
CA GLU A 180 -11.81 7.56 -9.46
C GLU A 180 -10.52 8.41 -9.45
N GLU A 181 -10.42 9.38 -10.35
CA GLU A 181 -9.18 10.11 -10.63
C GLU A 181 -8.69 10.90 -9.40
N GLY A 182 -7.41 10.74 -9.04
CA GLY A 182 -6.79 11.45 -7.90
C GLY A 182 -6.78 12.96 -8.06
N VAL A 183 -6.73 13.70 -6.96
CA VAL A 183 -6.36 15.14 -6.97
C VAL A 183 -4.86 15.30 -6.68
N PRO A 184 -4.23 16.44 -7.05
CA PRO A 184 -2.82 16.68 -6.73
C PRO A 184 -2.54 16.70 -5.22
N GLU A 185 -1.28 16.52 -4.85
CA GLU A 185 -0.87 16.43 -3.44
C GLU A 185 -1.25 17.69 -2.63
N GLY A 186 -1.93 17.48 -1.50
CA GLY A 186 -2.41 18.55 -0.63
C GLY A 186 -3.67 19.26 -1.11
N TYR A 187 -4.26 18.88 -2.25
CA TYR A 187 -5.58 19.37 -2.68
C TYR A 187 -6.69 18.49 -2.12
N LEU A 188 -7.84 19.09 -1.82
CA LEU A 188 -9.08 18.39 -1.44
C LEU A 188 -10.21 18.57 -2.47
N PHE A 189 -10.03 19.53 -3.40
CA PHE A 189 -10.91 19.84 -4.52
C PHE A 189 -10.06 20.48 -5.63
N ILE A 190 -10.43 20.27 -6.89
CA ILE A 190 -9.87 20.99 -8.04
C ILE A 190 -10.98 21.48 -8.97
N TRP A 191 -10.77 22.64 -9.60
CA TRP A 191 -11.62 23.13 -10.68
C TRP A 191 -11.24 22.45 -12.02
N HIS A 192 -12.21 22.34 -12.93
CA HIS A 192 -12.03 21.86 -14.31
C HIS A 192 -11.81 23.00 -15.33
N GLY A 193 -11.75 24.24 -14.84
CA GLY A 193 -11.42 25.46 -15.55
C GLY A 193 -11.01 26.53 -14.54
N ASP A 194 -11.10 27.80 -14.91
CA ASP A 194 -10.81 28.90 -13.98
C ASP A 194 -11.82 28.96 -12.82
N PRO A 195 -11.40 29.31 -11.59
CA PRO A 195 -12.31 29.55 -10.48
C PRO A 195 -13.21 30.78 -10.76
N PRO A 196 -14.42 30.85 -10.17
CA PRO A 196 -15.27 32.03 -10.27
C PRO A 196 -14.56 33.29 -9.74
N ALA A 197 -14.51 34.37 -10.54
CA ALA A 197 -13.78 35.60 -10.19
C ALA A 197 -14.28 36.29 -8.91
N ASN A 198 -15.58 36.15 -8.62
CA ASN A 198 -16.24 36.60 -7.39
C ASN A 198 -16.63 35.36 -6.56
N LEU A 199 -15.64 34.60 -6.11
CA LEU A 199 -15.87 33.31 -5.44
C LEU A 199 -16.56 33.47 -4.09
N TYR A 200 -16.21 34.51 -3.33
CA TYR A 200 -16.79 34.78 -2.01
C TYR A 200 -18.28 35.10 -2.15
N GLU A 201 -18.63 36.05 -3.02
CA GLU A 201 -20.01 36.53 -3.22
C GLU A 201 -20.91 35.55 -4.01
N GLN A 202 -20.36 34.40 -4.43
CA GLN A 202 -21.11 33.27 -4.97
C GLN A 202 -21.25 32.10 -3.97
N MET A 203 -20.48 32.12 -2.88
CA MET A 203 -20.45 31.10 -1.84
C MET A 203 -21.17 31.56 -0.57
N ASP A 204 -21.18 32.88 -0.30
CA ASP A 204 -22.17 33.58 0.51
C ASP A 204 -23.51 33.60 -0.27
N LEU A 205 -24.40 32.68 0.08
CA LEU A 205 -25.67 32.44 -0.60
C LEU A 205 -26.79 33.36 -0.09
N ASN A 206 -26.65 33.91 1.12
CA ASN A 206 -27.68 34.71 1.77
C ASN A 206 -27.39 36.23 1.75
N GLN A 207 -26.13 36.61 1.53
CA GLN A 207 -25.58 37.97 1.44
C GLN A 207 -25.50 38.73 2.78
N ASP A 208 -25.24 38.02 3.88
CA ASP A 208 -24.91 38.61 5.19
C ASP A 208 -23.41 38.90 5.38
N GLY A 209 -22.55 38.37 4.51
CA GLY A 209 -21.10 38.56 4.55
C GLY A 209 -20.32 37.50 5.33
N GLU A 210 -20.96 36.42 5.81
CA GLU A 210 -20.32 35.30 6.51
C GLU A 210 -20.63 33.97 5.80
N ILE A 211 -19.64 33.10 5.53
CA ILE A 211 -19.90 31.79 4.91
C ILE A 211 -19.89 30.68 5.97
N PRO A 212 -21.06 30.21 6.47
CA PRO A 212 -21.11 29.05 7.36
C PRO A 212 -20.90 27.73 6.61
N ALA A 213 -20.61 26.66 7.35
CA ALA A 213 -20.35 25.33 6.77
C ALA A 213 -21.49 24.76 5.91
N GLU A 214 -22.75 25.15 6.15
CA GLU A 214 -23.89 24.73 5.32
C GLU A 214 -23.88 25.36 3.93
N GLU A 215 -23.52 26.65 3.83
CA GLU A 215 -23.44 27.36 2.54
C GLU A 215 -22.21 26.94 1.76
N PHE A 216 -21.04 26.85 2.41
CA PHE A 216 -19.83 26.28 1.82
C PHE A 216 -20.09 24.87 1.26
N SER A 217 -20.74 24.00 2.03
CA SER A 217 -21.06 22.63 1.62
C SER A 217 -22.04 22.60 0.44
N THR A 218 -23.07 23.45 0.47
CA THR A 218 -24.05 23.57 -0.62
C THR A 218 -23.40 24.08 -1.92
N PHE A 219 -22.53 25.08 -1.83
CA PHE A 219 -21.80 25.63 -2.97
C PHE A 219 -20.84 24.61 -3.58
N ILE A 220 -19.96 23.97 -2.78
CA ILE A 220 -19.01 22.98 -3.30
C ILE A 220 -19.75 21.80 -3.96
N LYS A 221 -20.89 21.37 -3.41
CA LYS A 221 -21.75 20.34 -4.02
C LYS A 221 -22.34 20.78 -5.35
N SER A 222 -22.79 22.04 -5.50
CA SER A 222 -23.30 22.52 -6.79
C SER A 222 -22.19 22.58 -7.84
N GLN A 223 -20.96 22.99 -7.48
CA GLN A 223 -19.86 23.03 -8.44
C GLN A 223 -19.44 21.62 -8.93
N VAL A 224 -19.54 20.59 -8.08
CA VAL A 224 -19.37 19.18 -8.50
C VAL A 224 -20.53 18.71 -9.37
N ALA A 225 -21.79 18.99 -8.98
CA ALA A 225 -22.97 18.58 -9.73
C ALA A 225 -23.08 19.24 -11.13
N GLU A 226 -22.57 20.46 -11.27
CA GLU A 226 -22.46 21.19 -12.54
C GLU A 226 -21.22 20.80 -13.36
N GLY A 227 -20.35 19.91 -12.85
CA GLY A 227 -19.13 19.46 -13.54
C GLY A 227 -18.03 20.52 -13.64
N LYS A 228 -18.11 21.60 -12.85
CA LYS A 228 -17.10 22.69 -12.81
C LYS A 228 -15.84 22.33 -12.02
N GLY A 229 -15.90 21.30 -11.19
CA GLY A 229 -14.76 20.79 -10.44
C GLY A 229 -15.05 19.43 -9.82
N ARG A 230 -14.05 18.85 -9.16
CA ARG A 230 -14.16 17.56 -8.47
C ARG A 230 -13.43 17.54 -7.13
N LEU A 231 -14.04 16.88 -6.15
CA LEU A 231 -13.46 16.60 -4.85
C LEU A 231 -12.33 15.56 -4.96
N MET A 232 -11.48 15.48 -3.93
CA MET A 232 -10.67 14.30 -3.65
C MET A 232 -11.61 13.11 -3.47
N PRO A 233 -11.54 12.05 -4.30
CA PRO A 233 -12.45 10.93 -4.15
C PRO A 233 -12.16 10.16 -2.86
N SER A 234 -13.24 9.77 -2.16
CA SER A 234 -13.14 9.00 -0.92
C SER A 234 -14.46 8.27 -0.61
N SER A 235 -14.47 7.49 0.47
CA SER A 235 -15.69 6.87 1.00
C SER A 235 -16.68 7.85 1.65
N ASP A 236 -16.26 9.10 1.89
CA ASP A 236 -17.04 10.10 2.66
C ASP A 236 -16.78 11.52 2.10
N PRO A 237 -17.52 11.94 1.05
CA PRO A 237 -17.39 13.28 0.47
C PRO A 237 -17.77 14.41 1.43
N GLU A 238 -18.72 14.17 2.36
CA GLU A 238 -19.12 15.15 3.37
C GLU A 238 -17.94 15.48 4.29
N LYS A 239 -17.17 14.46 4.70
CA LYS A 239 -15.94 14.69 5.46
C LYS A 239 -14.89 15.45 4.66
N VAL A 240 -14.72 15.19 3.36
CA VAL A 240 -13.77 15.96 2.52
C VAL A 240 -14.16 17.44 2.50
N ILE A 241 -15.45 17.75 2.30
CA ILE A 241 -15.97 19.12 2.34
C ILE A 241 -15.80 19.75 3.74
N ALA A 242 -16.04 19.00 4.81
CA ALA A 242 -15.87 19.49 6.18
C ALA A 242 -14.38 19.72 6.55
N ASP A 243 -13.46 18.94 6.00
CA ASP A 243 -12.01 19.17 6.15
C ASP A 243 -11.54 20.34 5.27
N MET A 244 -12.15 20.57 4.09
CA MET A 244 -11.95 21.79 3.30
C MET A 244 -12.38 23.04 4.07
N PHE A 245 -13.56 23.01 4.70
CA PHE A 245 -14.08 24.11 5.51
C PHE A 245 -13.13 24.43 6.68
N ARG A 246 -12.70 23.41 7.44
CA ARG A 246 -11.72 23.55 8.55
C ARG A 246 -10.35 24.10 8.15
N ASN A 247 -9.98 24.00 6.87
CA ASN A 247 -8.72 24.57 6.37
C ASN A 247 -8.86 26.05 5.97
N GLN A 248 -10.09 26.57 5.88
CA GLN A 248 -10.40 27.96 5.57
C GLN A 248 -10.85 28.73 6.82
N ASP A 249 -11.62 28.10 7.72
CA ASP A 249 -11.94 28.59 9.07
C ASP A 249 -10.65 28.61 9.92
N ARG A 250 -9.90 29.71 9.82
CA ARG A 250 -8.56 29.87 10.45
C ARG A 250 -8.69 30.30 11.91
N ASN A 251 -9.78 31.00 12.24
CA ASN A 251 -10.04 31.53 13.58
C ASN A 251 -10.80 30.56 14.51
N GLN A 252 -11.46 29.53 13.94
CA GLN A 252 -12.29 28.50 14.62
C GLN A 252 -13.63 29.00 15.21
N ASP A 253 -14.24 30.02 14.60
CA ASP A 253 -15.57 30.54 14.95
C ASP A 253 -16.74 29.80 14.25
N GLY A 254 -16.43 28.96 13.25
CA GLY A 254 -17.42 28.16 12.52
C GLY A 254 -17.93 28.81 11.23
N LYS A 255 -17.27 29.88 10.75
CA LYS A 255 -17.56 30.59 9.49
C LYS A 255 -16.26 30.77 8.69
N ILE A 256 -16.38 31.25 7.46
CA ILE A 256 -15.26 31.71 6.64
C ILE A 256 -15.52 33.16 6.25
N THR A 257 -14.57 34.04 6.55
CA THR A 257 -14.59 35.44 6.13
C THR A 257 -13.82 35.68 4.82
N SER A 258 -14.01 36.85 4.19
CA SER A 258 -13.33 37.20 2.92
C SER A 258 -11.82 37.43 3.06
N GLU A 259 -11.32 37.59 4.29
CA GLU A 259 -9.88 37.65 4.59
C GLU A 259 -9.27 36.24 4.77
N GLU A 260 -10.10 35.22 5.04
CA GLU A 260 -9.68 33.84 5.29
C GLU A 260 -9.72 32.95 4.06
N LEU A 261 -10.70 33.17 3.16
CA LEU A 261 -10.90 32.37 1.95
C LEU A 261 -9.71 32.53 0.98
N LYS A 262 -8.79 31.56 0.97
CA LYS A 262 -7.69 31.46 -0.01
C LYS A 262 -7.79 30.18 -0.83
N LEU A 263 -7.65 30.30 -2.14
CA LEU A 263 -7.47 29.14 -3.02
C LEU A 263 -6.04 28.62 -2.92
N LYS A 264 -5.90 27.29 -2.82
CA LYS A 264 -4.58 26.63 -2.73
C LYS A 264 -3.71 26.86 -3.99
N SER A 265 -4.33 27.02 -5.16
CA SER A 265 -3.65 27.42 -6.39
C SER A 265 -2.85 28.72 -6.22
N ASP A 266 -3.41 29.65 -5.46
CA ASP A 266 -2.93 31.01 -5.34
C ASP A 266 -1.84 31.05 -4.27
N GLU A 267 -2.06 30.37 -3.13
CA GLU A 267 -1.01 30.14 -2.12
C GLU A 267 0.19 29.35 -2.69
N ASP A 268 0.00 28.45 -3.65
CA ASP A 268 1.09 27.71 -4.29
C ASP A 268 1.82 28.57 -5.36
N GLN A 269 1.12 29.52 -6.01
CA GLN A 269 1.76 30.53 -6.87
C GLN A 269 2.54 31.59 -6.07
N GLU A 270 2.01 32.05 -4.93
CA GLU A 270 2.69 32.97 -4.01
C GLU A 270 4.08 32.44 -3.63
N LYS A 271 4.16 31.17 -3.18
CA LYS A 271 5.43 30.51 -2.80
C LYS A 271 6.43 30.44 -3.95
N ILE A 272 5.99 30.08 -5.15
CA ILE A 272 6.86 30.02 -6.34
C ILE A 272 7.45 31.40 -6.67
N HIS A 273 6.75 32.50 -6.35
CA HIS A 273 7.25 33.86 -6.53
C HIS A 273 8.21 34.30 -5.40
N GLU A 274 8.08 33.74 -4.19
CA GLU A 274 8.98 34.01 -3.06
C GLU A 274 10.31 33.21 -3.11
N GLU A 275 10.37 32.13 -3.90
CA GLU A 275 11.56 31.28 -4.07
C GLU A 275 12.47 31.66 -5.26
N LEU A 276 12.21 32.79 -5.96
CA LEU A 276 12.89 33.24 -7.19
C LEU A 276 13.76 34.49 -7.05
#